data_AF-A0A7K0FBD8-F1
#
_entry.id   AF-A0A7K0FBD8-F1
#
_cell.length_a   1.000
_cell.length_b   1.000
_cell.length_c   1.000
_cell.angle_alpha   90.00
_cell.angle_beta   90.00
_cell.angle_gamma   90.00
#
_symmetry.space_group_name_H-M   'P 1'
#
loop_
_entity.id
_entity.type
_entity.pdbx_description
1 polymer ?
#
loop_
_entity_poly.entity_id
_entity_poly.type
_entity_poly.pdbx_seq_one_letter_code
_entity_poly.pdbx_strand_id
1 'polypeptide(L)'
;MIDKVLKNLVYLFYPKNICAYTEKDKYFATAEYKRLKDLIVEFDSEKSKILRNAIVHLFEEDYTLKGFEDFSLFEWDDRCLTFNLTIISNDELYTISLYVSVLIPYYVISCQKNIIDLWFSKEQISDLQKNNTEIRQINDLILDIESIVEDKLLYSKFPEEMLNVIIEDISFQDSIFGHFNMFNAFFNNNIIIRENEK
;
A
#
# COMPACT_ATOMS: atom_id res chain seq x y z
N MET A 1 -17.50 -15.89 1.73
CA MET A 1 -16.64 -16.94 2.33
C MET A 1 -15.24 -16.40 2.62
N ILE A 2 -14.61 -15.72 1.64
CA ILE A 2 -13.30 -15.08 1.80
C ILE A 2 -13.31 -13.94 2.82
N ASP A 3 -14.42 -13.18 2.88
CA ASP A 3 -14.72 -12.15 3.88
C ASP A 3 -14.55 -12.63 5.32
N LYS A 4 -15.12 -13.79 5.64
CA LYS A 4 -15.02 -14.38 6.98
C LYS A 4 -13.61 -14.87 7.28
N VAL A 5 -12.92 -15.41 6.29
CA VAL A 5 -11.53 -15.86 6.44
C VAL A 5 -10.61 -14.67 6.70
N LEU A 6 -10.67 -13.63 5.87
CA LEU A 6 -9.88 -12.41 6.03
C LEU A 6 -10.21 -11.72 7.36
N LYS A 7 -11.49 -11.59 7.73
CA LYS A 7 -11.87 -11.04 9.04
C LYS A 7 -11.31 -11.84 10.21
N ASN A 8 -11.29 -13.17 10.12
CA ASN A 8 -10.68 -14.00 11.14
C ASN A 8 -9.15 -13.83 11.22
N LEU A 9 -8.49 -13.61 10.09
CA LEU A 9 -7.05 -13.30 10.06
C LEU A 9 -6.76 -11.96 10.76
N VAL A 10 -7.62 -10.95 10.60
CA VAL A 10 -7.49 -9.69 11.35
C VAL A 10 -7.45 -9.96 12.85
N TYR A 11 -8.35 -10.80 13.37
CA TYR A 11 -8.36 -11.13 14.81
C TYR A 11 -7.14 -11.94 15.30
N LEU A 12 -6.25 -12.39 14.40
CA LEU A 12 -4.96 -12.94 14.81
C LEU A 12 -3.93 -11.84 15.14
N PHE A 13 -4.09 -10.65 14.60
CA PHE A 13 -3.10 -9.57 14.71
C PHE A 13 -3.60 -8.38 15.53
N TYR A 14 -4.92 -8.24 15.65
CA TYR A 14 -5.54 -7.11 16.32
C TYR A 14 -6.46 -7.60 17.46
N PRO A 15 -6.28 -7.10 18.69
CA PRO A 15 -7.10 -7.49 19.82
C PRO A 15 -8.51 -6.92 19.71
N LYS A 16 -9.50 -7.79 19.91
CA LYS A 16 -10.92 -7.45 19.83
C LYS A 16 -11.38 -6.70 21.08
N ASN A 17 -12.16 -5.63 20.88
CA ASN A 17 -12.77 -4.81 21.93
C ASN A 17 -11.76 -4.20 22.93
N ILE A 18 -10.51 -3.98 22.53
CA ILE A 18 -9.52 -3.24 23.32
C ILE A 18 -9.10 -2.04 22.49
N CYS A 19 -9.30 -0.83 23.01
CA CYS A 19 -9.02 0.39 22.27
C CYS A 19 -7.53 0.73 22.33
N ALA A 20 -6.88 0.88 21.17
CA ALA A 20 -5.46 1.21 21.08
C ALA A 20 -5.15 2.61 21.65
N TYR A 21 -6.15 3.50 21.69
CA TYR A 21 -5.97 4.87 22.17
C TYR A 21 -6.23 5.01 23.68
N THR A 22 -7.34 4.45 24.20
CA THR A 22 -7.75 4.63 25.60
C THR A 22 -7.25 3.52 26.53
N GLU A 23 -6.90 2.35 26.00
CA GLU A 23 -6.47 1.18 26.78
C GLU A 23 -5.07 0.69 26.36
N LYS A 24 -4.16 1.63 26.06
CA LYS A 24 -2.81 1.37 25.52
C LYS A 24 -2.05 0.23 26.20
N ASP A 25 -1.93 0.25 27.52
CA ASP A 25 -1.16 -0.76 28.25
C ASP A 25 -1.76 -2.17 28.09
N LYS A 26 -3.10 -2.28 28.09
CA LYS A 26 -3.78 -3.56 27.84
C LYS A 26 -3.60 -3.99 26.40
N TYR A 27 -3.70 -3.06 25.47
CA TYR A 27 -3.55 -3.31 24.03
C TYR A 27 -2.16 -3.88 23.71
N PHE A 28 -1.10 -3.20 24.15
CA PHE A 28 0.27 -3.61 23.88
C PHE A 28 0.68 -4.88 24.64
N ALA A 29 -0.01 -5.23 25.72
CA ALA A 29 0.21 -6.48 26.41
C ALA A 29 -0.38 -7.71 25.68
N THR A 30 -1.31 -7.51 24.74
CA THR A 30 -2.00 -8.60 24.03
C THR A 30 -1.07 -9.46 23.17
N ALA A 31 -1.44 -10.72 22.96
CA ALA A 31 -0.65 -11.64 22.14
C ALA A 31 -0.77 -11.32 20.65
N GLU A 32 -1.93 -10.81 20.25
CA GLU A 32 -2.28 -10.36 18.91
C GLU A 32 -1.34 -9.22 18.48
N TYR A 33 -1.26 -8.15 19.28
CA TYR A 33 -0.39 -7.02 18.97
C TYR A 33 1.09 -7.41 18.93
N LYS A 34 1.54 -8.24 19.88
CA LYS A 34 2.94 -8.72 19.89
C LYS A 34 3.27 -9.50 18.62
N ARG A 35 2.37 -10.41 18.20
CA ARG A 35 2.52 -11.16 16.94
C ARG A 35 2.60 -10.23 15.73
N LEU A 36 1.73 -9.22 15.65
CA LEU A 36 1.76 -8.22 14.59
C LEU A 36 3.11 -7.49 14.57
N LYS A 37 3.56 -7.02 15.74
CA LYS A 37 4.81 -6.26 15.86
C LYS A 37 6.03 -7.10 15.50
N ASP A 38 6.08 -8.35 15.96
CA ASP A 38 7.18 -9.27 15.63
C ASP A 38 7.28 -9.49 14.12
N LEU A 39 6.15 -9.72 13.45
CA LEU A 39 6.11 -9.87 11.99
C LEU A 39 6.59 -8.60 11.28
N ILE A 40 6.10 -7.42 11.66
CA ILE A 40 6.53 -6.14 11.08
C ILE A 40 8.05 -5.95 11.24
N VAL A 41 8.60 -6.28 12.42
CA VAL A 41 10.04 -6.17 12.70
C VAL A 41 10.87 -7.11 11.82
N GLU A 42 10.38 -8.32 11.52
CA GLU A 42 11.06 -9.21 10.57
C GLU A 42 11.18 -8.57 9.17
N PHE A 43 10.15 -7.85 8.73
CA PHE A 43 10.14 -7.11 7.47
C PHE A 43 10.90 -5.78 7.52
N ASP A 44 11.40 -5.35 8.67
CA ASP A 44 12.33 -4.22 8.79
C ASP A 44 13.82 -4.64 8.76
N SER A 45 14.08 -5.95 8.72
CA SER A 45 15.44 -6.49 8.74
C SER A 45 16.25 -6.22 7.45
N GLU A 46 17.58 -6.35 7.53
CA GLU A 46 18.47 -6.29 6.34
C GLU A 46 18.09 -7.34 5.28
N LYS A 47 17.59 -8.51 5.69
CA LYS A 47 17.09 -9.53 4.75
C LYS A 47 15.87 -9.03 3.97
N SER A 48 14.99 -8.27 4.64
CA SER A 48 13.84 -7.65 3.98
C SER A 48 14.27 -6.57 3.00
N LYS A 49 15.30 -5.77 3.31
CA LYS A 49 15.86 -4.81 2.35
C LYS A 49 16.34 -5.49 1.06
N ILE A 50 16.98 -6.66 1.16
CA ILE A 50 17.38 -7.46 -0.02
C ILE A 50 16.15 -7.88 -0.82
N LEU A 51 15.09 -8.35 -0.15
CA LEU A 51 13.83 -8.71 -0.81
C LEU A 51 13.20 -7.50 -1.51
N ARG A 52 13.12 -6.33 -0.86
CA ARG A 52 12.55 -5.11 -1.44
C ARG A 52 13.31 -4.65 -2.67
N ASN A 53 14.64 -4.65 -2.60
CA ASN A 53 15.48 -4.35 -3.76
C ASN A 53 15.27 -5.35 -4.90
N ALA A 54 15.12 -6.64 -4.58
CA ALA A 54 14.82 -7.65 -5.59
C ALA A 54 13.46 -7.42 -6.25
N ILE A 55 12.44 -6.96 -5.49
CA ILE A 55 11.13 -6.58 -6.04
C ILE A 55 11.26 -5.38 -6.98
N VAL A 56 11.96 -4.31 -6.57
CA VAL A 56 12.21 -3.13 -7.43
C VAL A 56 12.90 -3.55 -8.73
N HIS A 57 13.86 -4.47 -8.65
CA HIS A 57 14.58 -4.99 -9.81
C HIS A 57 13.68 -5.70 -10.84
N LEU A 58 12.52 -6.22 -10.42
CA LEU A 58 11.57 -6.86 -11.35
C LEU A 58 10.96 -5.87 -12.35
N PHE A 59 10.96 -4.58 -12.01
CA PHE A 59 10.42 -3.48 -12.81
C PHE A 59 11.49 -2.78 -13.66
N GLU A 60 12.78 -3.01 -13.41
CA GLU A 60 13.90 -2.36 -14.11
C GLU A 60 13.98 -2.69 -15.61
N GLU A 61 13.43 -3.83 -16.02
CA GLU A 61 13.38 -4.24 -17.43
C GLU A 61 12.49 -3.31 -18.28
N ASP A 62 11.53 -2.62 -17.66
CA ASP A 62 10.65 -1.68 -18.32
C ASP A 62 11.19 -0.25 -18.20
N TYR A 63 11.21 0.47 -19.32
CA TYR A 63 11.83 1.79 -19.41
C TYR A 63 11.14 2.87 -18.55
N THR A 64 9.87 2.67 -18.18
CA THR A 64 9.10 3.55 -17.30
C THR A 64 8.98 2.96 -15.90
N LEU A 65 8.66 1.66 -15.77
CA LEU A 65 8.49 1.05 -14.44
C LEU A 65 9.80 0.95 -13.66
N LYS A 66 10.98 1.05 -14.31
CA LYS A 66 12.27 1.21 -13.61
C LYS A 66 12.32 2.38 -12.63
N GLY A 67 11.38 3.34 -12.74
CA GLY A 67 11.24 4.46 -11.81
C GLY A 67 10.51 4.11 -10.51
N PHE A 68 10.16 2.85 -10.27
CA PHE A 68 9.59 2.42 -9.01
C PHE A 68 10.60 2.56 -7.87
N GLU A 69 10.18 3.21 -6.80
CA GLU A 69 10.97 3.42 -5.59
C GLU A 69 10.28 2.80 -4.37
N ASP A 70 11.07 2.31 -3.41
CA ASP A 70 10.59 1.76 -2.15
C ASP A 70 10.29 2.88 -1.14
N PHE A 71 9.04 2.95 -0.70
CA PHE A 71 8.50 3.87 0.30
C PHE A 71 7.93 3.13 1.53
N SER A 72 8.37 1.89 1.78
CA SER A 72 7.89 1.10 2.92
C SER A 72 8.30 1.72 4.27
N LEU A 73 7.35 1.94 5.18
CA LEU A 73 7.56 2.60 6.48
C LEU A 73 7.27 1.67 7.67
N PHE A 74 8.03 0.58 7.80
CA PHE A 74 7.84 -0.39 8.90
C PHE A 74 8.09 0.18 10.30
N GLU A 75 8.92 1.23 10.42
CA GLU A 75 9.11 1.97 11.67
C GLU A 75 7.81 2.60 12.19
N TRP A 76 6.82 2.80 11.32
CA TRP A 76 5.50 3.36 11.61
C TRP A 76 4.41 2.29 11.75
N ASP A 77 4.80 1.02 11.90
CA ASP A 77 3.92 -0.15 11.93
C ASP A 77 3.04 -0.30 10.67
N ASP A 78 3.59 -0.02 9.49
CA ASP A 78 2.95 -0.39 8.23
C ASP A 78 2.89 -1.92 8.06
N ARG A 79 1.79 -2.42 7.49
CA ARG A 79 1.53 -3.85 7.26
C ARG A 79 1.72 -4.23 5.79
N CYS A 80 2.31 -3.34 5.00
CA CYS A 80 2.66 -3.60 3.61
C CYS A 80 4.00 -3.00 3.23
N LEU A 81 4.59 -3.61 2.20
CA LEU A 81 5.58 -2.93 1.37
C LEU A 81 4.85 -1.90 0.51
N THR A 82 5.42 -0.71 0.38
CA THR A 82 4.87 0.37 -0.43
C THR A 82 5.88 0.74 -1.49
N PHE A 83 5.50 0.65 -2.76
CA PHE A 83 6.32 1.08 -3.89
C PHE A 83 5.58 2.15 -4.67
N ASN A 84 6.23 3.25 -5.01
CA ASN A 84 5.62 4.33 -5.75
C ASN A 84 6.32 4.56 -7.08
N LEU A 85 5.52 4.87 -8.10
CA LEU A 85 5.97 5.31 -9.41
C LEU A 85 5.29 6.64 -9.73
N THR A 86 6.08 7.67 -9.96
CA THR A 86 5.59 9.00 -10.31
C THR A 86 5.77 9.25 -11.81
N ILE A 87 4.69 9.61 -12.49
CA ILE A 87 4.64 9.75 -13.96
C ILE A 87 3.91 11.04 -14.30
N ILE A 88 4.39 11.75 -15.33
CA ILE A 88 3.68 12.90 -15.89
C ILE A 88 2.96 12.45 -17.16
N SER A 89 1.64 12.58 -17.21
CA SER A 89 0.84 12.27 -18.40
C SER A 89 -0.19 13.38 -18.60
N ASN A 90 -0.31 13.91 -19.82
CA ASN A 90 -1.28 14.97 -20.16
C ASN A 90 -1.28 16.19 -19.21
N ASP A 91 -0.12 16.80 -18.95
CA ASP A 91 0.05 17.93 -18.00
C ASP A 91 -0.26 17.60 -16.53
N GLU A 92 -0.47 16.33 -16.18
CA GLU A 92 -0.86 15.91 -14.85
C GLU A 92 0.18 14.96 -14.26
N LEU A 93 0.44 15.14 -12.96
CA LEU A 93 1.35 14.29 -12.22
C LEU A 93 0.54 13.16 -11.59
N TYR A 94 0.84 11.92 -11.93
CA TYR A 94 0.24 10.74 -11.35
C TYR A 94 1.25 10.04 -10.45
N THR A 95 0.79 9.54 -9.31
CA THR A 95 1.55 8.60 -8.48
C THR A 95 0.78 7.30 -8.42
N ILE A 96 1.37 6.26 -9.02
CA ILE A 96 0.89 4.88 -8.90
C ILE A 96 1.59 4.29 -7.67
N SER A 97 0.80 3.87 -6.68
CA SER A 97 1.29 3.23 -5.45
C SER A 97 0.89 1.77 -5.45
N LEU A 98 1.86 0.89 -5.28
CA LEU A 98 1.69 -0.54 -5.10
C LEU A 98 1.89 -0.89 -3.62
N TYR A 99 0.84 -1.40 -3.00
CA TYR A 99 0.85 -1.91 -1.63
C TYR A 99 0.84 -3.42 -1.64
N VAL A 100 1.90 -4.05 -1.13
CA VAL A 100 2.02 -5.52 -1.03
C VAL A 100 1.93 -5.91 0.43
N SER A 101 0.86 -6.60 0.84
CA SER A 101 0.67 -6.96 2.25
C SER A 101 1.75 -7.93 2.73
N VAL A 102 2.24 -7.73 3.95
CA VAL A 102 3.13 -8.67 4.62
C VAL A 102 2.36 -9.69 5.46
N LEU A 103 1.06 -9.47 5.67
CA LEU A 103 0.20 -10.35 6.49
C LEU A 103 -0.51 -11.41 5.66
N ILE A 104 -0.81 -11.11 4.41
CA ILE A 104 -1.56 -11.96 3.48
C ILE A 104 -0.98 -11.83 2.06
N PRO A 105 -1.14 -12.84 1.18
CA PRO A 105 -0.60 -12.80 -0.19
C PRO A 105 -1.47 -11.95 -1.13
N TYR A 106 -1.80 -10.73 -0.72
CA TYR A 106 -2.62 -9.79 -1.48
C TYR A 106 -1.94 -8.45 -1.68
N TYR A 107 -2.23 -7.82 -2.81
CA TYR A 107 -1.76 -6.48 -3.14
C TYR A 107 -2.91 -5.55 -3.50
N VAL A 108 -2.65 -4.26 -3.43
CA VAL A 108 -3.54 -3.18 -3.89
C VAL A 108 -2.70 -2.20 -4.70
N ILE A 109 -3.26 -1.72 -5.81
CA ILE A 109 -2.70 -0.59 -6.55
C ILE A 109 -3.66 0.57 -6.39
N SER A 110 -3.13 1.75 -6.06
CA SER A 110 -3.87 3.00 -6.13
C SER A 110 -3.17 3.94 -7.09
N CYS A 111 -3.96 4.62 -7.92
CA CYS A 111 -3.49 5.75 -8.69
C CYS A 111 -4.00 7.03 -8.02
N GLN A 112 -3.12 8.02 -7.85
CA GLN A 112 -3.50 9.33 -7.38
C GLN A 112 -3.00 10.39 -8.35
N LYS A 113 -3.93 11.25 -8.77
CA LYS A 113 -3.61 12.48 -9.47
C LYS A 113 -3.17 13.56 -8.49
N ASN A 114 -2.01 14.16 -8.75
CA ASN A 114 -1.37 15.20 -7.96
C ASN A 114 -1.37 16.54 -8.72
N ILE A 115 -1.42 17.63 -7.97
CA ILE A 115 -1.32 18.98 -8.53
C ILE A 115 0.15 19.25 -8.84
N ILE A 116 0.47 19.25 -10.14
CA ILE A 116 1.84 19.37 -10.64
C ILE A 116 2.48 20.73 -10.31
N ASP A 117 1.68 21.81 -10.28
CA ASP A 117 2.11 23.19 -10.00
C ASP A 117 2.61 23.39 -8.56
N LEU A 118 2.32 22.47 -7.64
CA LEU A 118 2.84 22.51 -6.27
C LEU A 118 4.32 22.10 -6.20
N TRP A 119 4.77 21.30 -7.16
CA TRP A 119 6.07 20.63 -7.12
C TRP A 119 7.02 21.10 -8.23
N PHE A 120 6.49 21.61 -9.33
CA PHE A 120 7.28 21.96 -10.51
C PHE A 120 6.85 23.30 -11.10
N SER A 121 7.82 24.04 -11.65
CA SER A 121 7.53 25.21 -12.50
C SER A 121 7.01 24.78 -13.87
N LYS A 122 6.30 25.66 -14.57
CA LYS A 122 5.80 25.39 -15.93
C LYS A 122 6.90 24.99 -16.93
N GLU A 123 8.09 25.56 -16.78
CA GLU A 123 9.25 25.21 -17.62
C GLU A 123 9.73 23.79 -17.33
N GLN A 124 9.81 23.41 -16.05
CA GLN A 124 10.17 22.04 -15.64
C GLN A 124 9.14 21.01 -16.12
N ILE A 125 7.85 21.33 -16.05
CA ILE A 125 6.78 20.46 -16.57
C ILE A 125 6.93 20.26 -18.07
N SER A 126 7.16 21.36 -18.82
CA SER A 126 7.35 21.29 -20.26
C SER A 126 8.57 20.44 -20.65
N ASP A 127 9.66 20.56 -19.91
CA ASP A 127 10.88 19.79 -20.16
C ASP A 127 10.69 18.30 -19.81
N LEU A 128 9.99 18.01 -18.70
CA LEU A 128 9.67 16.63 -18.31
C LEU A 128 8.75 15.95 -19.33
N GLN A 129 7.80 16.69 -19.91
CA GLN A 129 6.93 16.17 -20.96
C GLN A 129 7.65 15.95 -22.28
N LYS A 130 8.50 16.90 -22.70
CA LYS A 130 9.28 16.74 -23.93
C LYS A 130 10.22 15.54 -23.87
N ASN A 131 10.71 15.23 -22.67
CA ASN A 131 11.55 14.07 -22.42
C ASN A 131 10.74 12.81 -22.06
N ASN A 132 9.42 12.91 -21.93
CA ASN A 132 8.59 11.76 -21.64
C ASN A 132 8.47 10.89 -22.91
N THR A 133 8.97 9.66 -22.80
CA THR A 133 8.93 8.67 -23.87
C THR A 133 7.80 7.66 -23.68
N GLU A 134 7.02 7.78 -22.59
CA GLU A 134 5.91 6.89 -22.30
C GLU A 134 4.71 7.20 -23.21
N ILE A 135 4.25 6.16 -23.89
CA ILE A 135 3.14 6.21 -24.86
C ILE A 135 1.90 5.52 -24.29
N ARG A 136 2.07 4.62 -23.33
CA ARG A 136 1.00 3.87 -22.66
C ARG A 136 0.14 4.79 -21.79
N GLN A 137 -1.13 4.43 -21.64
CA GLN A 137 -2.01 5.10 -20.68
C GLN A 137 -1.72 4.59 -19.26
N ILE A 138 -2.13 5.37 -18.25
CA ILE A 138 -1.98 4.98 -16.84
C ILE A 138 -2.60 3.61 -16.56
N ASN A 139 -3.75 3.30 -17.15
CA ASN A 139 -4.38 1.99 -16.99
C ASN A 139 -3.55 0.84 -17.58
N ASP A 140 -2.87 1.05 -18.71
CA ASP A 140 -2.01 0.04 -19.31
C ASP A 140 -0.80 -0.23 -18.40
N LEU A 141 -0.22 0.83 -17.82
CA LEU A 141 0.86 0.71 -16.85
C LEU A 141 0.42 -0.04 -15.59
N ILE A 142 -0.80 0.22 -15.10
CA ILE A 142 -1.36 -0.54 -13.97
C ILE A 142 -1.47 -2.02 -14.34
N LEU A 143 -1.97 -2.37 -15.53
CA LEU A 143 -2.05 -3.77 -15.97
C LEU A 143 -0.67 -4.43 -16.07
N ASP A 144 0.34 -3.71 -16.54
CA ASP A 144 1.72 -4.22 -16.58
C ASP A 144 2.25 -4.48 -15.16
N ILE A 145 1.97 -3.59 -14.21
CA ILE A 145 2.34 -3.78 -12.80
C ILE A 145 1.60 -4.98 -12.19
N GLU A 146 0.29 -5.10 -12.43
CA GLU A 146 -0.51 -6.24 -11.98
C GLU A 146 0.09 -7.55 -12.49
N SER A 147 0.40 -7.64 -13.78
CA SER A 147 1.03 -8.81 -14.40
C SER A 147 2.36 -9.18 -13.72
N ILE A 148 3.24 -8.20 -13.48
CA ILE A 148 4.52 -8.45 -12.80
C ILE A 148 4.30 -8.99 -11.38
N VAL A 149 3.35 -8.42 -10.64
CA VAL A 149 3.07 -8.82 -9.25
C VAL A 149 2.44 -10.21 -9.20
N GLU A 150 1.47 -10.50 -10.06
CA GLU A 150 0.79 -11.79 -10.08
C GLU A 150 1.70 -12.92 -10.60
N ASP A 151 2.47 -12.68 -11.66
CA ASP A 151 3.32 -13.70 -12.26
C ASP A 151 4.64 -13.90 -11.52
N LYS A 152 5.31 -12.82 -11.10
CA LYS A 152 6.65 -12.90 -10.48
C LYS A 152 6.60 -12.98 -8.96
N LEU A 153 5.63 -12.33 -8.31
CA LEU A 153 5.51 -12.34 -6.84
C LEU A 153 4.48 -13.35 -6.31
N LEU A 154 3.58 -13.86 -7.17
CA LEU A 154 2.52 -14.81 -6.81
C LEU A 154 1.52 -14.24 -5.79
N TYR A 155 1.33 -12.93 -5.82
CA TYR A 155 0.30 -12.24 -5.04
C TYR A 155 -0.99 -12.15 -5.87
N SER A 156 -2.13 -11.96 -5.20
CA SER A 156 -3.41 -11.73 -5.88
C SER A 156 -3.96 -10.33 -5.59
N LYS A 157 -4.67 -9.73 -6.54
CA LYS A 157 -5.32 -8.44 -6.29
C LYS A 157 -6.36 -8.54 -5.18
N PHE A 158 -6.33 -7.62 -4.23
CA PHE A 158 -7.30 -7.59 -3.13
C PHE A 158 -8.68 -7.17 -3.66
N PRO A 159 -9.78 -7.82 -3.24
CA PRO A 159 -11.13 -7.45 -3.70
C PRO A 159 -11.49 -6.01 -3.29
N GLU A 160 -11.77 -5.15 -4.27
CA GLU A 160 -12.00 -3.71 -4.05
C GLU A 160 -13.21 -3.44 -3.16
N GLU A 161 -14.27 -4.26 -3.30
CA GLU A 161 -15.47 -4.19 -2.49
C GLU A 161 -15.20 -4.45 -1.01
N MET A 162 -14.09 -5.12 -0.69
CA MET A 162 -13.73 -5.46 0.68
C MET A 162 -12.85 -4.43 1.36
N LEU A 163 -12.11 -3.60 0.62
CA LEU A 163 -11.14 -2.64 1.18
C LEU A 163 -11.74 -1.77 2.29
N ASN A 164 -12.97 -1.30 2.08
CA ASN A 164 -13.66 -0.38 2.97
C ASN A 164 -14.63 -1.07 3.93
N VAL A 165 -14.61 -2.40 4.03
CA VAL A 165 -15.43 -3.13 5.01
C VAL A 165 -14.90 -2.84 6.40
N ILE A 166 -15.75 -2.25 7.24
CA ILE A 166 -15.43 -1.85 8.61
C ILE A 166 -15.41 -3.07 9.54
N ILE A 167 -14.44 -3.09 10.44
CA ILE A 167 -14.28 -4.06 11.51
C ILE A 167 -14.53 -3.33 12.83
N GLU A 168 -15.81 -3.26 13.19
CA GLU A 168 -16.36 -2.45 14.28
C GLU A 168 -15.63 -2.57 15.62
N ASP A 169 -15.17 -3.76 15.95
CA ASP A 169 -14.61 -4.14 17.24
C ASP A 169 -13.07 -4.10 17.30
N ILE A 170 -12.44 -3.46 16.32
CA ILE A 170 -10.99 -3.26 16.27
C ILE A 170 -10.65 -1.78 16.29
N SER A 171 -9.61 -1.46 17.05
CA SER A 171 -8.94 -0.16 17.06
C SER A 171 -7.44 -0.41 16.87
N PHE A 172 -6.77 0.47 16.12
CA PHE A 172 -5.34 0.41 15.89
C PHE A 172 -4.80 1.80 15.59
N GLN A 173 -3.71 2.17 16.25
CA GLN A 173 -3.10 3.50 16.18
C GLN A 173 -4.12 4.63 16.39
N ASP A 174 -4.37 5.44 15.36
CA ASP A 174 -5.28 6.57 15.30
C ASP A 174 -6.72 6.17 14.95
N SER A 175 -6.95 4.94 14.51
CA SER A 175 -8.28 4.41 14.20
C SER A 175 -8.98 3.89 15.46
N ILE A 176 -10.07 4.56 15.84
CA ILE A 176 -10.99 4.11 16.90
C ILE A 176 -11.99 3.08 16.36
N PHE A 177 -12.74 2.44 17.27
CA PHE A 177 -13.81 1.52 16.89
C PHE A 177 -14.79 2.12 15.88
N GLY A 178 -15.22 1.30 14.92
CA GLY A 178 -16.11 1.71 13.83
C GLY A 178 -15.43 2.46 12.69
N HIS A 179 -14.11 2.72 12.75
CA HIS A 179 -13.36 3.39 11.68
C HIS A 179 -12.26 2.52 11.06
N PHE A 180 -11.94 1.38 11.65
CA PHE A 180 -10.90 0.49 11.15
C PHE A 180 -11.46 -0.43 10.06
N ASN A 181 -10.89 -0.42 8.86
CA ASN A 181 -11.34 -1.23 7.72
C ASN A 181 -10.31 -2.30 7.29
N MET A 182 -10.67 -3.13 6.30
CA MET A 182 -9.77 -4.17 5.78
C MET A 182 -8.50 -3.62 5.16
N PHE A 183 -8.56 -2.45 4.50
CA PHE A 183 -7.36 -1.82 3.98
C PHE A 183 -6.39 -1.47 5.12
N ASN A 184 -6.89 -0.86 6.19
CA ASN A 184 -6.11 -0.62 7.40
C ASN A 184 -5.62 -1.92 8.03
N ALA A 185 -6.40 -3.00 8.00
CA ALA A 185 -5.96 -4.26 8.58
C ALA A 185 -4.74 -4.89 7.86
N PHE A 186 -4.63 -4.74 6.54
CA PHE A 186 -3.65 -5.50 5.76
C PHE A 186 -2.57 -4.67 5.06
N PHE A 187 -2.76 -3.37 4.94
CA PHE A 187 -1.86 -2.49 4.20
C PHE A 187 -1.32 -1.37 5.10
N ASN A 188 -1.84 -0.15 4.97
CA ASN A 188 -1.42 0.97 5.81
C ASN A 188 -2.62 1.80 6.28
N ASN A 189 -2.35 2.86 7.04
CA ASN A 189 -3.39 3.77 7.55
C ASN A 189 -3.64 4.97 6.63
N ASN A 190 -2.95 5.03 5.49
CA ASN A 190 -3.25 6.07 4.51
C ASN A 190 -4.63 5.81 3.92
N ILE A 191 -5.48 6.82 3.91
CA ILE A 191 -6.80 6.69 3.29
C ILE A 191 -6.56 6.47 1.79
N ILE A 192 -6.96 5.33 1.24
CA ILE A 192 -7.17 5.23 -0.22
C ILE A 192 -8.32 6.19 -0.50
N ILE A 193 -7.99 7.39 -0.98
CA ILE A 193 -8.98 8.28 -1.57
C ILE A 193 -9.45 7.56 -2.82
N ARG A 194 -10.70 7.06 -2.80
CA ARG A 194 -11.33 6.57 -4.02
C ARG A 194 -11.31 7.71 -5.02
N GLU A 195 -10.67 7.50 -6.17
CA GLU A 195 -10.87 8.37 -7.31
C GLU A 195 -12.39 8.42 -7.60
N ASN A 196 -12.92 9.64 -7.62
CA ASN A 196 -14.28 10.04 -8.02
C ASN A 196 -15.36 10.07 -6.92
N GLU A 197 -15.32 11.10 -6.06
CA GLU A 197 -16.55 11.90 -5.92
C GLU A 197 -16.61 12.85 -7.12
N LYS A 198 -17.74 12.79 -7.83
CA LYS A 198 -18.03 13.42 -9.13
C LYS A 198 -17.80 14.93 -9.18
#